data_AF-A0A6N7L4T4-F1
#
_entry.id   AF-A0A6N7L4T4-F1
#
_cell.length_a   1.000
_cell.length_b   1.000
_cell.length_c   1.000
_cell.angle_alpha   90.00
_cell.angle_beta   90.00
_cell.angle_gamma   90.00
#
_symmetry.space_group_name_H-M   'P 1'
#
loop_
_entity.id
_entity.type
_entity.pdbx_description
1 polymer ?
#
loop_
_entity_poly.entity_id
_entity_poly.type
_entity_poly.pdbx_seq_one_letter_code
_entity_poly.pdbx_strand_id
1 'polypeptide(L)' 'MTEADFPADLLELQRRWYTAEADWAADPTEEKRTAFAAVGAELYAHPHWATVGNRHEAEMKLKQAARPDTVADPTT' A
#
# COMPACT_ATOMS: atom_id res chain seq x y z
N MET A 1 15.09 -3.64 -15.19
CA MET A 1 14.89 -2.46 -14.32
C MET A 1 13.41 -2.45 -13.99
N THR A 2 13.01 -3.12 -12.92
CA THR A 2 11.59 -3.28 -12.56
C THR A 2 11.45 -3.03 -11.08
N GLU A 3 11.81 -1.81 -10.69
CA GLU A 3 11.47 -1.26 -9.39
C GLU A 3 10.75 0.03 -9.73
N ALA A 4 9.43 0.05 -9.55
CA ALA A 4 8.69 1.29 -9.61
C ALA A 4 9.37 2.28 -8.64
N ASP A 5 9.65 3.50 -9.11
CA ASP A 5 10.40 4.56 -8.41
C ASP A 5 9.60 5.11 -7.21
N PHE A 6 9.21 4.23 -6.30
CA PHE A 6 8.59 4.57 -5.03
C PHE A 6 9.64 4.43 -3.94
N PRO A 7 9.69 5.39 -3.00
CA PRO A 7 10.55 5.25 -1.84
C PRO A 7 10.19 3.98 -1.07
N ALA A 8 11.20 3.28 -0.56
CA ALA A 8 11.01 2.02 0.17
C ALA A 8 10.03 2.16 1.34
N ASP A 9 10.09 3.29 2.06
CA ASP A 9 9.16 3.63 3.15
C ASP A 9 7.70 3.65 2.70
N LEU A 10 7.41 4.22 1.52
CA LEU A 10 6.06 4.27 0.96
C LEU A 10 5.55 2.88 0.55
N LEU A 11 6.44 2.03 0.02
CA LEU A 11 6.12 0.63 -0.28
C LEU A 11 5.84 -0.17 1.00
N GLU A 12 6.62 0.04 2.06
CA GLU A 12 6.40 -0.56 3.36
C GLU A 12 5.08 -0.10 4.00
N LEU A 13 4.75 1.19 3.92
CA LEU A 13 3.47 1.74 4.37
C LEU A 13 2.30 1.10 3.63
N GLN A 14 2.37 0.97 2.30
CA GLN A 14 1.32 0.32 1.51
C GLN A 14 1.16 -1.17 1.88
N ARG A 15 2.25 -1.88 2.17
CA ARG A 15 2.21 -3.27 2.64
C ARG A 15 1.57 -3.38 4.02
N ARG A 16 1.95 -2.50 4.96
CA ARG A 16 1.33 -2.43 6.30
C ARG A 16 -0.15 -2.12 6.22
N TRP A 17 -0.55 -1.24 5.30
CA TRP A 17 -1.95 -0.92 5.07
C TRP A 17 -2.74 -2.16 4.61
N TYR A 18 -2.18 -2.94 3.68
CA TYR A 18 -2.80 -4.22 3.27
C TYR A 18 -2.89 -5.23 4.41
N THR A 19 -1.86 -5.34 5.26
CA THR A 19 -1.91 -6.21 6.44
C THR A 19 -2.99 -5.76 7.42
N ALA A 20 -3.10 -4.46 7.70
CA ALA A 20 -4.13 -3.91 8.58
C ALA A 20 -5.55 -4.06 7.98
N GLU A 21 -5.69 -3.91 6.66
CA GLU A 21 -6.95 -4.18 5.95
C GLU A 21 -7.35 -5.64 6.09
N ALA A 22 -6.43 -6.58 5.85
CA ALA A 22 -6.69 -8.01 5.97
C ALA A 22 -7.03 -8.40 7.41
N ASP A 23 -6.34 -7.83 8.40
CA ASP A 23 -6.59 -8.08 9.82
C ASP A 23 -7.95 -7.54 10.27
N TRP A 24 -8.34 -6.35 9.78
CA TRP A 24 -9.68 -5.79 10.00
C TRP A 24 -10.77 -6.55 9.24
N ALA A 25 -10.51 -7.03 8.03
CA ALA A 25 -11.46 -7.85 7.28
C ALA A 25 -11.67 -9.22 7.96
N ALA A 26 -10.63 -9.77 8.59
CA ALA A 26 -10.71 -11.01 9.36
C ALA A 26 -11.43 -10.81 10.72
N ASP A 27 -11.26 -9.65 11.35
CA ASP A 27 -11.92 -9.28 12.61
C ASP A 27 -12.32 -7.79 12.59
N PRO A 28 -13.58 -7.46 12.29
CA PRO A 28 -14.00 -6.09 12.06
C PRO A 28 -14.25 -5.29 13.35
N THR A 29 -13.30 -5.34 14.29
CA THR A 29 -13.35 -4.58 15.55
C THR A 29 -12.94 -3.12 15.36
N GLU A 30 -13.40 -2.25 16.27
CA GLU A 30 -13.10 -0.81 16.23
C GLU A 30 -11.60 -0.53 16.43
N GLU A 31 -10.92 -1.34 17.24
CA GLU A 31 -9.47 -1.27 17.43
C GLU A 31 -8.70 -1.51 16.12
N LYS A 32 -9.04 -2.58 15.40
CA LYS A 32 -8.42 -2.91 14.11
C LYS A 32 -8.79 -1.92 13.02
N ARG A 33 -10.03 -1.42 13.02
CA ARG A 33 -10.44 -0.31 12.15
C ARG A 33 -9.61 0.95 12.41
N THR A 34 -9.33 1.26 13.67
CA THR A 34 -8.50 2.40 14.07
C THR A 34 -7.06 2.22 13.62
N ALA A 35 -6.50 1.02 13.79
CA ALA A 35 -5.16 0.69 13.29
C ALA A 35 -5.08 0.81 11.76
N PHE A 36 -6.06 0.28 11.02
CA PHE A 36 -6.16 0.45 9.57
C PHE A 36 -6.25 1.93 9.15
N ALA A 37 -7.09 2.72 9.83
CA ALA A 37 -7.25 4.14 9.55
C ALA A 37 -5.98 4.94 9.85
N ALA A 38 -5.24 4.60 10.92
CA ALA A 38 -3.98 5.23 11.28
C ALA A 38 -2.92 5.02 10.20
N VAL A 39 -2.72 3.77 9.75
CA VAL A 39 -1.78 3.46 8.67
C VAL A 39 -2.21 4.12 7.35
N GLY A 40 -3.51 4.19 7.07
CA GLY A 40 -4.04 4.93 5.93
C GLY A 40 -3.71 6.43 5.98
N ALA A 41 -3.83 7.05 7.16
CA ALA A 41 -3.49 8.46 7.34
C ALA A 41 -2.00 8.72 7.14
N GLU A 42 -1.13 7.86 7.68
CA GLU A 42 0.33 7.92 7.46
C GLU A 42 0.68 7.78 5.98
N LEU A 43 0.06 6.80 5.30
CA LEU A 43 0.22 6.61 3.86
C LEU A 43 -0.16 7.87 3.10
N TYR A 44 -1.33 8.46 3.36
CA TYR A 44 -1.81 9.64 2.65
C TYR A 44 -1.05 10.94 2.99
N ALA A 45 -0.35 10.99 4.12
CA ALA A 45 0.48 12.13 4.53
C ALA A 45 1.92 12.08 3.97
N HIS A 46 2.32 10.97 3.33
CA HIS A 46 3.69 10.79 2.87
C HIS A 46 4.13 11.88 1.86
N PRO A 47 5.34 12.48 2.00
CA PRO A 47 5.77 13.63 1.20
C PRO A 47 5.87 13.36 -0.31
N HIS A 48 6.05 12.11 -0.72
CA HIS A 48 5.98 11.69 -2.12
C HIS A 48 4.70 12.18 -2.82
N TRP A 49 3.56 12.21 -2.12
CA TRP A 49 2.29 12.66 -2.70
C TRP A 49 2.28 14.15 -3.08
N ALA A 50 3.11 14.97 -2.44
CA ALA A 50 3.25 16.38 -2.79
C ALA A 50 4.02 16.58 -4.11
N THR A 51 4.79 15.56 -4.53
CA THR A 51 5.66 15.62 -5.72
C THR A 51 5.05 14.93 -6.96
N VAL A 52 4.01 14.12 -6.79
CA VAL A 52 3.39 13.42 -7.92
C VAL A 52 2.36 14.30 -8.63
N GLY A 53 2.46 14.39 -9.96
CA GLY A 53 1.49 15.14 -10.76
C GLY A 53 0.12 14.46 -10.87
N ASN A 54 0.07 13.13 -10.83
CA ASN A 54 -1.16 12.34 -10.87
C ASN A 54 -1.19 11.34 -9.70
N ARG A 55 -1.77 11.77 -8.58
CA ARG A 55 -1.87 10.97 -7.35
C ARG A 55 -2.58 9.63 -7.59
N HIS A 56 -3.68 9.63 -8.33
CA HIS A 56 -4.47 8.43 -8.56
C HIS A 56 -3.69 7.35 -9.32
N GLU A 57 -2.96 7.73 -10.38
CA GLU A 57 -2.08 6.79 -11.08
C GLU A 57 -0.95 6.27 -10.19
N ALA A 58 -0.34 7.15 -9.38
CA ALA A 58 0.72 6.77 -8.47
C ALA A 58 0.20 5.81 -7.39
N GLU A 59 -0.98 6.01 -6.83
CA GLU A 59 -1.64 5.07 -5.92
C GLU A 59 -1.90 3.71 -6.59
N MET A 60 -2.37 3.69 -7.84
CA MET A 60 -2.60 2.46 -8.58
C MET A 60 -1.31 1.67 -8.83
N LYS A 61 -0.22 2.37 -9.17
CA LYS A 61 1.11 1.77 -9.35
C LYS A 61 1.70 1.30 -8.01
N LEU A 62 1.53 2.07 -6.94
CA LEU A 62 1.97 1.72 -5.60
C LEU A 62 1.25 0.45 -5.10
N LYS A 63 -0.06 0.35 -5.29
CA LYS A 63 -0.84 -0.86 -4.97
C LYS A 63 -0.35 -2.08 -5.75
N GLN A 64 -0.04 -1.93 -7.03
CA GLN A 64 0.52 -3.02 -7.84
C GLN A 64 1.91 -3.44 -7.35
N ALA A 65 2.79 -2.48 -7.02
CA ALA A 65 4.14 -2.75 -6.55
C ALA A 65 4.20 -3.33 -5.13
N ALA A 66 3.25 -2.96 -4.28
CA ALA A 66 3.17 -3.42 -2.90
C ALA A 66 2.37 -4.73 -2.73
N ARG A 67 1.71 -5.22 -3.78
CA ARG A 67 1.03 -6.52 -3.73
C ARG A 67 2.05 -7.60 -3.38
N PRO A 68 1.75 -8.49 -2.41
CA PRO A 68 2.56 -9.67 -2.20
C PRO A 68 2.50 -10.50 -3.49
N ASP A 69 3.66 -10.84 -4.03
CA ASP A 69 3.86 -11.52 -5.30
C ASP A 69 2.96 -12.78 -5.39
N THR A 70 1.79 -12.62 -6.00
CA THR A 70 0.85 -13.72 -6.29
C THR A 70 0.61 -13.80 -7.79
N VAL A 71 1.59 -13.41 -8.61
CA VAL A 71 1.68 -13.80 -10.03
C VAL A 71 3.16 -13.86 -10.44
N ALA A 72 3.88 -14.84 -9.89
CA ALA A 72 4.90 -15.53 -10.67
C ALA A 72 4.20 -16.71 -11.36
N ASP A 73 3.40 -16.43 -12.38
CA ASP A 73 3.08 -17.43 -13.40
C ASP A 73 4.11 -17.27 -14.52
N PRO A 74 5.02 -18.23 -14.67
CA PRO A 74 5.53 -18.58 -15.97
C PRO A 74 4.96 -19.95 -16.33
N THR A 75 3.87 -19.92 -17.08
CA THR A 75 3.49 -20.99 -18.00
C THR A 75 4.74 -21.45 -18.76
N THR A 76 5.19 -22.69 -18.56
CA THR A 76 5.96 -23.49 -19.54
C THR A 76 5.71 -24.97 -19.31
#